data_AF-A0A3A4Z855-F1
#
_entry.id   AF-A0A3A4Z855-F1
#
_cell.length_a   1.000
_cell.length_b   1.000
_cell.length_c   1.000
_cell.angle_alpha   90.00
_cell.angle_beta   90.00
_cell.angle_gamma   90.00
#
_symmetry.space_group_name_H-M   'P 1'
#
loop_
_entity.id
_entity.type
_entity.pdbx_description
1 polymer ?
#
loop_
_entity_poly.entity_id
_entity_poly.type
_entity_poly.pdbx_seq_one_letter_code
_entity_poly.pdbx_strand_id
1 'polypeptide(L)'
;MDVYQRLRAHLDSLPGGYPATESGVEIRILKRLFKPDEAELATHLTSRPEPASVIAQRAGKEQKDVAEKLTEMSRKGLIFSIEAPDRPAAYMASQFVVGIWEYHVNQLDKDFLKDMDEYFPALAKEAFDKLPQLRTVPVGRSIQAGMEILSYENLEELVRKQKKFLVAPCICRKEHQIKGGGCDKLMDACLVFGWGADYYERNGLGRRITLDETLEILKKAEEDGLVLQPSNSQEIVNICCCCGDCCQVLINLKRHPSPASMVSSSFVAATDRESCIGCETCIERCQMGALSMVDGAVSLEEKRCIGCGLCVSTCPSGALSLKRKPQQEQMQVPKNPMEALAMRAKAREAAKAGLKDKLERHSAM
;
A
#
# COMPACT_ATOMS: atom_id res chain seq x y z
N MET A 1 -13.58 -5.26 -28.90
CA MET A 1 -12.67 -4.55 -27.96
C MET A 1 -11.41 -5.38 -27.85
N ASP A 2 -10.23 -4.79 -28.06
CA ASP A 2 -8.92 -5.48 -27.97
C ASP A 2 -8.76 -6.17 -26.59
N VAL A 3 -8.02 -7.28 -26.54
CA VAL A 3 -7.83 -8.08 -25.31
C VAL A 3 -7.22 -7.25 -24.18
N TYR A 4 -6.25 -6.39 -24.50
CA TYR A 4 -5.61 -5.52 -23.51
C TYR A 4 -6.55 -4.44 -22.98
N GLN A 5 -7.49 -3.97 -23.79
CA GLN A 5 -8.53 -3.06 -23.34
C GLN A 5 -9.50 -3.75 -22.38
N ARG A 6 -9.83 -5.03 -22.62
CA ARG A 6 -10.63 -5.84 -21.69
C ARG A 6 -9.89 -6.10 -20.39
N LEU A 7 -8.60 -6.43 -20.45
CA LEU A 7 -7.77 -6.58 -19.25
C LEU A 7 -7.69 -5.28 -18.45
N ARG A 8 -7.45 -4.14 -19.11
CA ARG A 8 -7.44 -2.83 -18.45
C ARG A 8 -8.77 -2.55 -17.76
N ALA A 9 -9.90 -2.76 -18.45
CA ALA A 9 -11.23 -2.58 -17.86
C ALA A 9 -11.48 -3.54 -16.68
N HIS A 10 -10.98 -4.77 -16.77
CA HIS A 10 -11.05 -5.74 -15.68
C HIS A 10 -10.26 -5.27 -14.45
N LEU A 11 -8.99 -4.92 -14.62
CA LEU A 11 -8.16 -4.39 -13.53
C LEU A 11 -8.74 -3.09 -12.94
N ASP A 12 -9.34 -2.23 -13.77
CA ASP A 12 -9.99 -1.00 -13.32
C ASP A 12 -11.29 -1.21 -12.52
N SER A 13 -11.93 -2.36 -12.72
CA SER A 13 -13.09 -2.77 -11.94
C SER A 13 -12.71 -3.31 -10.56
N LEU A 14 -11.44 -3.68 -10.36
CA LEU A 14 -10.94 -4.07 -9.05
C LEU A 14 -10.89 -2.86 -8.10
N PRO A 15 -10.95 -3.09 -6.77
CA PRO A 15 -11.02 -2.00 -5.78
C PRO A 15 -9.88 -0.98 -5.82
N GLY A 16 -8.68 -1.37 -6.26
CA GLY A 16 -7.50 -0.52 -6.41
C GLY A 16 -7.47 0.30 -7.69
N GLY A 17 -8.27 -0.06 -8.70
CA GLY A 17 -8.34 0.63 -9.98
C GLY A 17 -7.14 0.44 -10.91
N TYR A 18 -7.34 0.84 -12.17
CA TYR A 18 -6.34 0.81 -13.24
C TYR A 18 -6.82 1.74 -14.39
N PRO A 19 -6.81 3.06 -14.15
CA PRO A 19 -7.48 4.01 -15.03
C PRO A 19 -6.87 4.05 -16.43
N ALA A 20 -7.72 4.38 -17.41
CA ALA A 20 -7.25 4.71 -18.75
C ALA A 20 -6.54 6.07 -18.74
N THR A 21 -5.60 6.24 -19.66
CA THR A 21 -4.90 7.52 -19.88
C THR A 21 -5.00 7.95 -21.33
N GLU A 22 -4.87 9.25 -21.60
CA GLU A 22 -4.86 9.76 -22.97
C GLU A 22 -3.65 9.24 -23.78
N SER A 23 -2.52 9.00 -23.12
CA SER A 23 -1.30 8.51 -23.77
C SER A 23 -1.32 6.99 -24.05
N GLY A 24 -2.27 6.25 -23.46
CA GLY A 24 -2.36 4.81 -23.55
C GLY A 24 -1.20 4.06 -22.87
N VAL A 25 -0.45 4.71 -21.97
CA VAL A 25 0.69 4.09 -21.26
C VAL A 25 0.27 2.87 -20.44
N GLU A 26 -0.94 2.88 -19.88
CA GLU A 26 -1.50 1.75 -19.15
C GLU A 26 -1.61 0.51 -20.04
N ILE A 27 -1.95 0.68 -21.33
CA ILE A 27 -2.01 -0.44 -22.28
C ILE A 27 -0.61 -0.90 -22.67
N ARG A 28 0.36 0.01 -22.81
CA ARG A 28 1.77 -0.37 -23.06
C ARG A 28 2.32 -1.22 -21.92
N ILE A 29 2.05 -0.83 -20.68
CA ILE A 29 2.42 -1.60 -19.48
C ILE A 29 1.77 -3.00 -19.53
N LEU A 30 0.47 -3.11 -19.81
CA LEU A 30 -0.17 -4.42 -19.90
C LEU A 30 0.41 -5.30 -21.02
N LYS A 31 0.73 -4.72 -22.18
CA LYS A 31 1.38 -5.44 -23.29
C LYS A 31 2.79 -5.92 -22.94
N ARG A 32 3.49 -5.18 -22.09
CA ARG A 32 4.80 -5.57 -21.56
C ARG A 32 4.70 -6.77 -20.62
N LEU A 33 3.71 -6.76 -19.73
CA LEU A 33 3.57 -7.75 -18.66
C LEU A 33 2.84 -9.03 -19.10
N PHE A 34 1.82 -8.91 -19.95
CA PHE A 34 0.94 -10.01 -20.33
C PHE A 34 1.07 -10.38 -21.81
N LYS A 35 1.22 -11.68 -22.08
CA LYS A 35 0.92 -12.23 -23.40
C LYS A 35 -0.59 -12.13 -23.69
N PRO A 36 -1.03 -12.14 -24.97
CA PRO A 36 -2.45 -12.01 -25.31
C PRO A 36 -3.35 -13.08 -24.67
N ASP A 37 -2.88 -14.33 -24.59
CA ASP A 37 -3.62 -15.44 -23.96
C ASP A 37 -3.71 -15.30 -22.43
N GLU A 38 -2.63 -14.83 -21.80
CA GLU A 38 -2.58 -14.50 -20.36
C GLU A 38 -3.51 -13.32 -20.04
N ALA A 39 -3.52 -12.29 -20.89
CA ALA A 39 -4.39 -11.14 -20.75
C ALA A 39 -5.86 -11.54 -20.85
N GLU A 40 -6.21 -12.43 -21.78
CA GLU A 40 -7.56 -12.97 -21.89
C GLU A 40 -7.95 -13.73 -20.62
N LEU A 41 -7.10 -14.67 -20.18
CA LEU A 41 -7.39 -15.48 -19.01
C LEU A 41 -7.53 -14.63 -17.74
N ALA A 42 -6.69 -13.58 -17.61
CA ALA A 42 -6.73 -12.63 -16.51
C ALA A 42 -8.11 -11.98 -16.33
N THR A 43 -8.85 -11.74 -17.41
CA THR A 43 -10.22 -11.15 -17.34
C THR A 43 -11.26 -12.04 -16.66
N HIS A 44 -10.96 -13.34 -16.52
CA HIS A 44 -11.85 -14.29 -15.87
C HIS A 44 -11.53 -14.50 -14.38
N LEU A 45 -10.47 -13.89 -13.82
CA LEU A 45 -10.22 -13.98 -12.38
C LEU A 45 -11.11 -13.03 -11.58
N THR A 46 -11.28 -13.30 -10.29
CA THR A 46 -11.98 -12.39 -9.37
C THR A 46 -11.06 -12.00 -8.22
N SER A 47 -11.50 -11.07 -7.36
CA SER A 47 -10.79 -10.74 -6.11
C SER A 47 -10.95 -11.81 -5.02
N ARG A 48 -11.61 -12.94 -5.32
CA ARG A 48 -11.73 -14.08 -4.40
C ARG A 48 -10.84 -15.22 -4.90
N PRO A 49 -10.16 -15.95 -4.00
CA PRO A 49 -9.43 -17.15 -4.38
C PRO A 49 -10.38 -18.24 -4.89
N GLU A 50 -10.17 -18.70 -6.11
CA GLU A 50 -10.98 -19.72 -6.77
C GLU A 50 -10.09 -20.83 -7.34
N PRO A 51 -10.52 -22.11 -7.28
CA PRO A 51 -9.77 -23.19 -7.90
C PRO A 51 -9.77 -23.05 -9.43
N ALA A 52 -8.77 -23.63 -10.09
CA ALA A 52 -8.64 -23.58 -11.55
C ALA A 52 -9.87 -24.11 -12.29
N SER A 53 -10.59 -25.09 -11.74
CA SER A 53 -11.82 -25.63 -12.33
C SER A 53 -12.92 -24.58 -12.51
N VAL A 54 -13.12 -23.71 -11.52
CA VAL A 54 -14.13 -22.65 -11.56
C VAL A 54 -13.75 -21.59 -12.59
N ILE A 55 -12.47 -21.21 -12.63
CA ILE A 55 -11.95 -20.22 -13.58
C ILE A 55 -12.03 -20.79 -15.01
N ALA A 56 -11.69 -22.07 -15.20
CA ALA A 56 -11.76 -22.74 -16.49
C ALA A 56 -13.18 -22.82 -17.04
N GLN A 57 -14.16 -23.15 -16.19
CA GLN A 57 -15.57 -23.12 -16.56
C GLN A 57 -16.01 -21.72 -16.99
N ARG A 58 -15.61 -20.67 -16.25
CA ARG A 58 -15.92 -19.26 -16.59
C ARG A 58 -15.25 -18.83 -17.90
N ALA A 59 -14.06 -19.34 -18.19
CA ALA A 59 -13.31 -19.06 -19.40
C ALA A 59 -13.75 -19.91 -20.61
N GLY A 60 -14.58 -20.95 -20.40
CA GLY A 60 -14.95 -21.91 -21.44
C GLY A 60 -13.75 -22.71 -21.96
N LYS A 61 -12.77 -23.00 -21.10
CA LYS A 61 -11.52 -23.70 -21.44
C LYS A 61 -11.35 -24.99 -20.64
N GLU A 62 -10.45 -25.85 -21.09
CA GLU A 62 -10.10 -27.08 -20.39
C GLU A 62 -9.36 -26.76 -19.07
N GLN A 63 -9.65 -27.52 -18.01
CA GLN A 63 -9.19 -27.23 -16.65
C GLN A 63 -7.68 -27.37 -16.49
N LYS A 64 -7.08 -28.42 -17.03
CA LYS A 64 -5.64 -28.68 -16.95
C LYS A 64 -4.85 -27.56 -17.64
N ASP A 65 -5.25 -27.16 -18.85
CA ASP A 65 -4.61 -26.06 -19.59
C ASP A 65 -4.69 -24.74 -18.81
N VAL A 66 -5.85 -24.45 -18.22
CA VAL A 66 -6.04 -23.25 -17.38
C VAL A 66 -5.21 -23.32 -16.10
N ALA A 67 -5.13 -24.48 -15.44
CA ALA A 67 -4.34 -24.63 -14.22
C ALA A 67 -2.84 -24.42 -14.47
N GLU A 68 -2.30 -24.97 -15.57
CA GLU A 68 -0.91 -24.76 -15.99
C GLU A 68 -0.66 -23.27 -16.27
N LYS A 69 -1.54 -22.62 -17.05
CA LYS A 69 -1.42 -21.19 -17.37
C LYS A 69 -1.52 -20.28 -16.14
N LEU A 70 -2.45 -20.55 -15.23
CA LEU A 70 -2.59 -19.79 -13.98
C LEU A 70 -1.33 -19.94 -13.10
N THR A 71 -0.72 -21.13 -13.07
CA THR A 71 0.54 -21.36 -12.38
C THR A 71 1.65 -20.48 -12.99
N GLU A 72 1.80 -20.48 -14.32
CA GLU A 72 2.77 -19.62 -15.02
C GLU A 72 2.54 -18.13 -14.73
N MET A 73 1.29 -17.66 -14.81
CA MET A 73 0.93 -16.28 -14.53
C MET A 73 1.23 -15.89 -13.08
N SER A 74 0.99 -16.80 -12.13
CA SER A 74 1.36 -16.61 -10.72
C SER A 74 2.88 -16.50 -10.55
N ARG A 75 3.67 -17.34 -11.24
CA ARG A 75 5.14 -17.28 -11.25
C ARG A 75 5.69 -15.98 -11.82
N LYS A 76 4.98 -15.39 -12.77
CA LYS A 76 5.32 -14.09 -13.37
C LYS A 76 4.89 -12.88 -12.54
N GLY A 77 4.18 -13.07 -11.42
CA GLY A 77 3.69 -11.94 -10.64
C GLY A 77 2.49 -11.22 -11.26
N LEU A 78 1.74 -11.88 -12.15
CA LEU A 78 0.57 -11.30 -12.83
C LEU A 78 -0.73 -11.49 -12.06
N ILE A 79 -0.78 -12.54 -11.23
CA ILE A 79 -1.91 -12.90 -10.37
C ILE A 79 -1.38 -13.45 -9.04
N PHE A 80 -2.27 -13.62 -8.05
CA PHE A 80 -1.93 -14.21 -6.76
C PHE A 80 -2.44 -15.66 -6.68
N SER A 81 -1.63 -16.56 -6.12
CA SER A 81 -2.03 -17.95 -5.82
C SER A 81 -1.82 -18.31 -4.35
N ILE A 82 -2.82 -19.01 -3.80
CA ILE A 82 -2.75 -19.66 -2.49
C ILE A 82 -2.58 -21.15 -2.74
N GLU A 83 -1.48 -21.70 -2.26
CA GLU A 83 -1.14 -23.12 -2.37
C GLU A 83 -1.03 -23.69 -0.97
N ALA A 84 -1.69 -24.83 -0.75
CA ALA A 84 -1.64 -25.56 0.51
C ALA A 84 -1.56 -27.06 0.22
N PRO A 85 -0.92 -27.87 1.10
CA PRO A 85 -0.71 -29.30 0.83
C PRO A 85 -2.01 -30.12 0.76
N ASP A 86 -3.07 -29.66 1.41
CA ASP A 86 -4.31 -30.39 1.68
C ASP A 86 -5.48 -30.02 0.75
N ARG A 87 -5.28 -29.07 -0.18
CA ARG A 87 -6.32 -28.60 -1.09
C ARG A 87 -5.75 -28.09 -2.42
N PRO A 88 -6.55 -28.12 -3.50
CA PRO A 88 -6.13 -27.54 -4.78
C PRO A 88 -5.72 -26.08 -4.64
N ALA A 89 -4.73 -25.66 -5.45
CA ALA A 89 -4.33 -24.27 -5.55
C ALA A 89 -5.53 -23.38 -5.92
N ALA A 90 -5.62 -22.24 -5.26
CA ALA A 90 -6.62 -21.21 -5.54
C ALA A 90 -5.94 -19.97 -6.11
N TYR A 91 -6.57 -19.34 -7.09
CA TYR A 91 -6.03 -18.21 -7.84
C TYR A 91 -6.99 -17.02 -7.75
N MET A 92 -6.44 -15.81 -7.79
CA MET A 92 -7.22 -14.58 -7.76
C MET A 92 -6.53 -13.46 -8.52
N ALA A 93 -7.33 -12.49 -8.98
CA ALA A 93 -6.85 -11.26 -9.58
C ALA A 93 -6.11 -10.43 -8.53
N SER A 94 -4.93 -9.94 -8.89
CA SER A 94 -4.16 -9.00 -8.08
C SER A 94 -4.52 -7.57 -8.42
N GLN A 95 -4.57 -6.69 -7.41
CA GLN A 95 -4.57 -5.25 -7.68
C GLN A 95 -3.28 -4.88 -8.40
N PHE A 96 -3.28 -3.79 -9.18
CA PHE A 96 -2.04 -3.36 -9.82
C PHE A 96 -1.03 -2.83 -8.79
N VAL A 97 -1.47 -1.96 -7.89
CA VAL A 97 -0.75 -1.48 -6.69
C VAL A 97 -1.75 -1.51 -5.52
N VAL A 98 -1.52 -2.17 -4.38
CA VAL A 98 -0.39 -3.07 -4.06
C VAL A 98 -0.68 -4.48 -4.62
N GLY A 99 0.18 -4.99 -5.50
CA GLY A 99 0.06 -6.31 -6.11
C GLY A 99 1.02 -6.50 -7.27
N ILE A 100 0.51 -6.49 -8.51
CA ILE A 100 1.28 -6.79 -9.73
C ILE A 100 2.59 -6.00 -9.76
N TRP A 101 2.54 -4.70 -9.46
CA TRP A 101 3.72 -3.85 -9.41
C TRP A 101 4.78 -4.40 -8.44
N GLU A 102 4.44 -4.59 -7.17
CA GLU A 102 5.35 -5.08 -6.13
C GLU A 102 5.93 -6.46 -6.46
N TYR A 103 5.19 -7.32 -7.16
CA TYR A 103 5.68 -8.64 -7.56
C TYR A 103 6.81 -8.58 -8.62
N HIS A 104 7.03 -7.41 -9.23
CA HIS A 104 8.13 -7.18 -10.18
C HIS A 104 9.36 -6.52 -9.53
N VAL A 105 9.46 -6.50 -8.19
CA VAL A 105 10.60 -5.89 -7.48
C VAL A 105 11.96 -6.39 -7.96
N ASN A 106 12.06 -7.63 -8.44
CA ASN A 106 13.31 -8.20 -8.97
C ASN A 106 13.46 -8.12 -10.50
N GLN A 107 12.48 -7.52 -11.19
CA GLN A 107 12.39 -7.45 -12.65
C GLN A 107 12.10 -6.02 -13.14
N LEU A 108 12.82 -5.05 -12.56
CA LEU A 108 12.73 -3.65 -12.96
C LEU A 108 13.80 -3.32 -14.01
N ASP A 109 13.41 -2.58 -15.03
CA ASP A 109 14.32 -2.03 -16.04
C ASP A 109 13.93 -0.58 -16.38
N LYS A 110 14.84 0.18 -17.00
CA LYS A 110 14.65 1.62 -17.25
C LYS A 110 13.43 1.95 -18.10
N ASP A 111 13.09 1.12 -19.08
CA ASP A 111 11.93 1.36 -19.94
C ASP A 111 10.64 1.10 -19.19
N PHE A 112 10.60 0.06 -18.34
CA PHE A 112 9.44 -0.21 -17.50
C PHE A 112 9.21 0.94 -16.51
N LEU A 113 10.29 1.42 -15.90
CA LEU A 113 10.25 2.53 -14.96
C LEU A 113 9.80 3.84 -15.62
N LYS A 114 10.15 4.07 -16.89
CA LYS A 114 9.69 5.23 -17.66
C LYS A 114 8.18 5.20 -17.89
N ASP A 115 7.64 4.05 -18.31
CA ASP A 115 6.19 3.90 -18.48
C ASP A 115 5.47 4.07 -17.13
N MET A 116 6.06 3.56 -16.04
CA MET A 116 5.50 3.72 -14.70
C MET A 116 5.52 5.18 -14.21
N ASP A 117 6.57 5.95 -14.47
CA ASP A 117 6.62 7.40 -14.15
C ASP A 117 5.50 8.18 -14.85
N GLU A 118 5.25 7.86 -16.11
CA GLU A 118 4.17 8.47 -16.90
C GLU A 118 2.79 8.06 -16.35
N TYR A 119 2.64 6.80 -15.91
CA TYR A 119 1.36 6.27 -15.44
C TYR A 119 1.01 6.63 -14.00
N PHE A 120 2.02 6.74 -13.11
CA PHE A 120 1.80 6.89 -11.68
C PHE A 120 0.88 8.06 -11.28
N PRO A 121 0.95 9.26 -11.91
CA PRO A 121 0.03 10.35 -11.60
C PRO A 121 -1.45 10.00 -11.82
N ALA A 122 -1.76 9.27 -12.89
CA ALA A 122 -3.12 8.80 -13.17
C ALA A 122 -3.55 7.72 -12.18
N LEU A 123 -2.66 6.74 -11.93
CA LEU A 123 -2.91 5.67 -10.97
C LEU A 123 -3.11 6.21 -9.56
N ALA A 124 -2.30 7.18 -9.11
CA ALA A 124 -2.34 7.71 -7.76
C ALA A 124 -3.66 8.42 -7.44
N LYS A 125 -4.17 9.20 -8.40
CA LYS A 125 -5.46 9.88 -8.31
C LYS A 125 -6.63 8.91 -8.14
N GLU A 126 -6.53 7.69 -8.66
CA GLU A 126 -7.60 6.69 -8.54
C GLU A 126 -7.39 5.74 -7.36
N ALA A 127 -6.16 5.26 -7.16
CA ALA A 127 -5.82 4.26 -6.16
C ALA A 127 -5.71 4.83 -4.73
N PHE A 128 -5.46 6.14 -4.56
CA PHE A 128 -5.17 6.75 -3.26
C PHE A 128 -6.13 7.87 -2.85
N ASP A 129 -7.07 8.31 -3.69
CA ASP A 129 -7.94 9.45 -3.39
C ASP A 129 -9.20 9.16 -2.54
N LYS A 130 -9.52 7.88 -2.25
CA LYS A 130 -10.84 7.51 -1.71
C LYS A 130 -10.78 6.78 -0.37
N LEU A 131 -10.44 5.48 -0.41
CA LEU A 131 -10.23 4.66 0.77
C LEU A 131 -8.84 4.06 0.72
N PRO A 132 -7.98 4.31 1.71
CA PRO A 132 -6.57 4.03 1.58
C PRO A 132 -6.30 2.52 1.62
N GLN A 133 -5.31 2.11 0.80
CA GLN A 133 -4.87 0.71 0.73
C GLN A 133 -4.05 0.28 1.94
N LEU A 134 -3.25 1.23 2.42
CA LEU A 134 -2.41 1.13 3.59
C LEU A 134 -2.90 2.12 4.64
N ARG A 135 -2.66 1.84 5.91
CA ARG A 135 -2.97 2.76 7.01
C ARG A 135 -1.70 3.17 7.72
N THR A 136 -1.72 4.29 8.42
CA THR A 136 -0.54 4.73 9.18
C THR A 136 -0.71 4.32 10.64
N VAL A 137 0.30 3.67 11.20
CA VAL A 137 0.36 3.38 12.65
C VAL A 137 1.50 4.14 13.29
N PRO A 138 1.34 4.58 14.56
CA PRO A 138 2.43 5.12 15.34
C PRO A 138 3.64 4.19 15.43
N VAL A 139 4.84 4.77 15.45
CA VAL A 139 6.05 4.04 15.84
C VAL A 139 6.01 3.68 17.32
N GLY A 140 6.55 2.51 17.70
CA GLY A 140 6.37 1.95 19.03
C GLY A 140 6.79 2.88 20.18
N ARG A 141 7.92 3.59 20.03
CA ARG A 141 8.42 4.53 21.07
C ARG A 141 7.57 5.79 21.26
N SER A 142 6.68 6.09 20.31
CA SER A 142 5.80 7.27 20.40
C SER A 142 4.53 7.04 21.22
N ILE A 143 4.31 5.79 21.65
CA ILE A 143 3.18 5.38 22.48
C ILE A 143 3.52 5.64 23.95
N GLN A 144 2.72 6.48 24.62
CA GLN A 144 2.89 6.79 26.04
C GLN A 144 2.15 5.77 26.94
N ALA A 145 2.71 5.49 28.12
CA ALA A 145 2.05 4.67 29.13
C ALA A 145 0.72 5.31 29.57
N GLY A 146 -0.37 4.54 29.56
CA GLY A 146 -1.72 5.00 29.88
C GLY A 146 -2.55 5.49 28.67
N MET A 147 -1.98 5.54 27.47
CA MET A 147 -2.75 5.78 26.25
C MET A 147 -3.57 4.54 25.88
N GLU A 148 -4.87 4.71 25.66
CA GLU A 148 -5.71 3.63 25.14
C GLU A 148 -5.35 3.35 23.67
N ILE A 149 -4.69 2.22 23.45
CA ILE A 149 -4.26 1.76 22.14
C ILE A 149 -4.89 0.42 21.87
N LEU A 150 -5.55 0.32 20.71
CA LEU A 150 -6.16 -0.92 20.29
C LEU A 150 -5.07 -1.86 19.78
N SER A 151 -5.26 -3.17 19.94
CA SER A 151 -4.25 -4.17 19.52
C SER A 151 -3.90 -4.12 18.02
N TYR A 152 -4.78 -3.55 17.19
CA TYR A 152 -4.52 -3.33 15.77
C TYR A 152 -3.83 -1.98 15.49
N GLU A 153 -3.62 -1.14 16.48
CA GLU A 153 -2.86 0.10 16.39
C GLU A 153 -1.44 -0.06 16.95
N ASN A 154 -1.22 -1.09 17.79
CA ASN A 154 0.09 -1.51 18.25
C ASN A 154 0.77 -2.43 17.23
N LEU A 155 1.86 -1.94 16.62
CA LEU A 155 2.56 -2.67 15.58
C LEU A 155 3.21 -3.97 16.09
N GLU A 156 3.76 -3.95 17.31
CA GLU A 156 4.39 -5.14 17.88
C GLU A 156 3.37 -6.25 18.10
N GLU A 157 2.19 -5.92 18.61
CA GLU A 157 1.10 -6.89 18.77
C GLU A 157 0.60 -7.44 17.42
N LEU A 158 0.49 -6.59 16.40
CA LEU A 158 0.13 -7.01 15.04
C LEU A 158 1.12 -8.05 14.48
N VAL A 159 2.41 -7.83 14.68
CA VAL A 159 3.48 -8.71 14.20
C VAL A 159 3.54 -9.99 15.03
N ARG A 160 3.41 -9.91 16.36
CA ARG A 160 3.40 -11.09 17.24
C ARG A 160 2.23 -12.05 16.98
N LYS A 161 1.13 -11.57 16.39
CA LYS A 161 0.00 -12.42 15.95
C LYS A 161 0.30 -13.22 14.67
N GLN A 162 1.37 -12.89 13.95
CA GLN A 162 1.71 -13.56 12.70
C GLN A 162 2.45 -14.88 12.95
N LYS A 163 2.32 -15.82 12.02
CA LYS A 163 2.98 -17.14 12.08
C LYS A 163 4.07 -17.32 11.04
N LYS A 164 4.02 -16.53 9.97
CA LYS A 164 4.91 -16.63 8.82
C LYS A 164 5.38 -15.23 8.47
N PHE A 165 6.68 -15.07 8.32
CA PHE A 165 7.33 -13.78 8.13
C PHE A 165 8.26 -13.86 6.92
N LEU A 166 8.23 -12.81 6.11
CA LEU A 166 9.14 -12.62 4.99
C LEU A 166 9.44 -11.13 4.87
N VAL A 167 10.66 -10.79 4.45
CA VAL A 167 10.99 -9.44 4.00
C VAL A 167 11.39 -9.46 2.54
N ALA A 168 10.94 -8.43 1.82
CA ALA A 168 11.30 -8.14 0.44
C ALA A 168 11.91 -6.73 0.33
N PRO A 169 12.72 -6.47 -0.71
CA PRO A 169 13.20 -5.13 -1.01
C PRO A 169 12.05 -4.16 -1.26
N CYS A 170 12.24 -2.88 -0.91
CA CYS A 170 11.28 -1.83 -1.24
C CYS A 170 11.35 -1.51 -2.73
N ILE A 171 10.30 -1.87 -3.48
CA ILE A 171 10.23 -1.62 -4.92
C ILE A 171 10.41 -0.15 -5.29
N CYS A 172 9.81 0.77 -4.51
CA CYS A 172 9.92 2.21 -4.75
C CYS A 172 11.37 2.69 -4.60
N ARG A 173 12.09 2.24 -3.56
CA ARG A 173 13.48 2.65 -3.37
C ARG A 173 14.39 2.04 -4.44
N LYS A 174 14.16 0.77 -4.80
CA LYS A 174 14.91 0.08 -5.86
C LYS A 174 14.72 0.75 -7.22
N GLU A 175 13.50 1.15 -7.55
CA GLU A 175 13.19 1.98 -8.72
C GLU A 175 14.02 3.26 -8.74
N HIS A 176 14.03 4.02 -7.63
CA HIS A 176 14.80 5.25 -7.55
C HIS A 176 16.32 5.01 -7.68
N GLN A 177 16.85 3.93 -7.09
CA GLN A 177 18.26 3.54 -7.26
C GLN A 177 18.62 3.23 -8.72
N ILE A 178 17.76 2.51 -9.44
CA ILE A 178 17.95 2.23 -10.88
C ILE A 178 17.95 3.51 -11.71
N LYS A 179 17.16 4.51 -11.30
CA LYS A 179 17.12 5.85 -11.90
C LYS A 179 18.31 6.74 -11.52
N GLY A 180 19.23 6.27 -10.67
CA GLY A 180 20.39 7.04 -10.20
C GLY A 180 20.09 8.02 -9.08
N GLY A 181 18.97 7.86 -8.37
CA GLY A 181 18.61 8.65 -7.20
C GLY A 181 18.16 7.77 -6.02
N GLY A 182 17.28 8.32 -5.18
CA GLY A 182 16.73 7.62 -4.02
C GLY A 182 17.44 8.01 -2.72
N CYS A 183 17.38 7.11 -1.73
CA CYS A 183 17.99 7.29 -0.41
C CYS A 183 18.66 6.00 0.06
N ASP A 184 19.54 6.13 1.06
CA ASP A 184 20.30 5.00 1.63
C ASP A 184 19.58 4.33 2.80
N LYS A 185 18.27 4.57 2.95
CA LYS A 185 17.45 3.97 4.01
C LYS A 185 17.23 2.47 3.76
N LEU A 186 16.91 1.75 4.81
CA LEU A 186 16.70 0.29 4.85
C LEU A 186 16.00 -0.30 3.61
N MET A 187 16.73 -1.05 2.77
CA MET A 187 16.20 -1.63 1.54
C MET A 187 15.16 -2.74 1.79
N ASP A 188 15.47 -3.67 2.68
CA ASP A 188 14.57 -4.75 3.13
C ASP A 188 13.48 -4.17 4.04
N ALA A 189 12.48 -3.54 3.42
CA ALA A 189 11.47 -2.69 4.06
C ALA A 189 10.02 -3.06 3.70
N CYS A 190 9.81 -4.12 2.93
CA CYS A 190 8.49 -4.69 2.66
C CYS A 190 8.32 -5.98 3.47
N LEU A 191 7.66 -5.88 4.63
CA LEU A 191 7.35 -7.04 5.47
C LEU A 191 6.05 -7.68 4.97
N VAL A 192 6.05 -9.00 4.79
CA VAL A 192 4.92 -9.76 4.26
C VAL A 192 4.62 -10.94 5.19
N PHE A 193 3.34 -11.20 5.43
CA PHE A 193 2.88 -12.20 6.40
C PHE A 193 1.94 -13.25 5.80
N GLY A 194 1.77 -14.36 6.52
CA GLY A 194 0.79 -15.40 6.19
C GLY A 194 0.97 -16.00 4.79
N TRP A 195 -0.12 -16.11 4.03
CA TRP A 195 -0.11 -16.62 2.66
C TRP A 195 0.74 -15.77 1.70
N GLY A 196 0.86 -14.46 1.96
CA GLY A 196 1.73 -13.58 1.19
C GLY A 196 3.20 -13.98 1.33
N ALA A 197 3.62 -14.36 2.55
CA ALA A 197 4.99 -14.80 2.79
C ALA A 197 5.31 -16.10 2.03
N ASP A 198 4.35 -17.03 1.94
CA ASP A 198 4.49 -18.24 1.12
C ASP A 198 4.61 -17.90 -0.37
N TYR A 199 3.74 -17.02 -0.87
CA TYR A 199 3.77 -16.59 -2.27
C TYR A 199 5.09 -15.91 -2.65
N TYR A 200 5.57 -14.99 -1.80
CA TYR A 200 6.80 -14.25 -2.04
C TYR A 200 8.03 -15.17 -2.03
N GLU A 201 8.10 -16.11 -1.09
CA GLU A 201 9.17 -17.11 -1.04
C GLU A 201 9.16 -17.97 -2.29
N ARG A 202 7.98 -18.51 -2.65
CA ARG A 202 7.83 -19.38 -3.82
C ARG A 202 8.33 -18.69 -5.09
N ASN A 203 8.04 -17.40 -5.24
CA ASN A 203 8.36 -16.60 -6.41
C ASN A 203 9.71 -15.85 -6.32
N GLY A 204 10.52 -16.11 -5.29
CA GLY A 204 11.85 -15.51 -5.15
C GLY A 204 11.83 -13.99 -5.01
N LEU A 205 10.79 -13.43 -4.39
CA LEU A 205 10.59 -11.99 -4.23
C LEU A 205 11.25 -11.44 -2.95
N GLY A 206 11.59 -12.32 -2.02
CA GLY A 206 12.19 -11.95 -0.74
C GLY A 206 12.69 -13.18 0.01
N ARG A 207 12.98 -13.00 1.29
CA ARG A 207 13.57 -14.03 2.16
C ARG A 207 12.77 -14.20 3.45
N ARG A 208 12.66 -15.43 3.93
CA ARG A 208 12.07 -15.73 5.25
C ARG A 208 12.90 -15.07 6.34
N ILE A 209 12.21 -14.63 7.38
CA ILE A 209 12.79 -14.02 8.58
C ILE A 209 12.08 -14.56 9.82
N THR A 210 12.63 -14.28 10.99
CA THR A 210 12.01 -14.62 12.28
C THR A 210 11.17 -13.46 12.81
N LEU A 211 10.42 -13.71 13.88
CA LEU A 211 9.77 -12.64 14.64
C LEU A 211 10.80 -11.61 15.14
N ASP A 212 11.91 -12.07 15.73
CA ASP A 212 12.94 -11.19 16.28
C ASP A 212 13.57 -10.31 15.19
N GLU A 213 13.92 -10.91 14.05
CA GLU A 213 14.45 -10.15 12.91
C GLU A 213 13.41 -9.16 12.35
N THR A 214 12.13 -9.51 12.37
CA THR A 214 11.05 -8.57 11.99
C THR A 214 11.03 -7.36 12.92
N LEU A 215 11.18 -7.55 14.23
CA LEU A 215 11.21 -6.46 15.21
C LEU A 215 12.47 -5.60 15.06
N GLU A 216 13.62 -6.21 14.73
CA GLU A 216 14.85 -5.49 14.41
C GLU A 216 14.71 -4.61 13.16
N ILE A 217 14.09 -5.15 12.10
CA ILE A 217 13.77 -4.39 10.88
C ILE A 217 12.88 -3.19 11.19
N LEU A 218 11.84 -3.37 12.02
CA LEU A 218 10.94 -2.27 12.41
C LEU A 218 11.65 -1.20 13.25
N LYS A 219 12.55 -1.61 14.15
CA LYS A 219 13.39 -0.68 14.92
C LYS A 219 14.31 0.12 13.98
N LYS A 220 14.96 -0.55 13.02
CA LYS A 220 15.81 0.12 12.03
C LYS A 220 15.01 1.04 11.12
N ALA A 221 13.79 0.64 10.73
CA ALA A 221 12.88 1.49 9.98
C ALA A 221 12.51 2.76 10.76
N GLU A 222 12.24 2.64 12.06
CA GLU A 222 12.02 3.79 12.93
C GLU A 222 13.26 4.70 12.97
N GLU A 223 14.47 4.14 13.14
CA GLU A 223 15.75 4.88 13.15
C GLU A 223 16.04 5.61 11.83
N ASP A 224 15.65 5.03 10.69
CA ASP A 224 15.77 5.65 9.37
C ASP A 224 14.64 6.65 9.06
N GLY A 225 13.68 6.82 9.96
CA GLY A 225 12.57 7.77 9.80
C GLY A 225 11.50 7.30 8.82
N LEU A 226 11.30 5.98 8.73
CA LEU A 226 10.30 5.38 7.85
C LEU A 226 8.92 5.36 8.51
N VAL A 227 7.90 5.76 7.76
CA VAL A 227 6.49 5.65 8.15
C VAL A 227 6.08 4.19 8.02
N LEU A 228 5.52 3.64 9.09
CA LEU A 228 5.07 2.26 9.15
C LEU A 228 3.63 2.17 8.62
N GLN A 229 3.47 1.47 7.49
CA GLN A 229 2.23 1.42 6.73
C GLN A 229 1.71 -0.03 6.58
N PRO A 230 1.04 -0.60 7.59
CA PRO A 230 0.35 -1.88 7.43
C PRO A 230 -0.79 -1.80 6.40
N SER A 231 -1.20 -2.95 5.87
CA SER A 231 -2.46 -3.06 5.14
C SER A 231 -3.61 -2.50 5.98
N ASN A 232 -4.57 -1.83 5.32
CA ASN A 232 -5.71 -1.23 6.01
C ASN A 232 -6.77 -2.29 6.41
N SER A 233 -6.39 -3.14 7.37
CA SER A 233 -7.19 -4.18 8.03
C SER A 233 -6.63 -4.46 9.43
N GLN A 234 -7.44 -5.04 10.32
CA GLN A 234 -7.00 -5.50 11.64
C GLN A 234 -6.16 -6.78 11.51
N GLU A 235 -6.55 -7.68 10.61
CA GLU A 235 -5.72 -8.80 10.14
C GLU A 235 -4.81 -8.32 9.00
N ILE A 236 -3.58 -7.95 9.34
CA ILE A 236 -2.63 -7.42 8.37
C ILE A 236 -2.02 -8.51 7.47
N VAL A 237 -1.70 -8.15 6.22
CA VAL A 237 -1.00 -9.05 5.29
C VAL A 237 0.40 -8.56 4.94
N ASN A 238 0.67 -7.28 5.13
CA ASN A 238 1.98 -6.66 4.94
C ASN A 238 2.14 -5.42 5.82
N ILE A 239 3.39 -4.99 5.97
CA ILE A 239 3.79 -3.65 6.45
C ILE A 239 4.83 -3.10 5.48
N CYS A 240 4.52 -1.95 4.88
CA CYS A 240 5.50 -1.18 4.12
C CYS A 240 6.18 -0.15 5.04
N CYS A 241 7.51 -0.15 5.09
CA CYS A 241 8.29 0.87 5.80
C CYS A 241 8.71 1.95 4.80
N CYS A 242 7.91 3.01 4.72
CA CYS A 242 7.94 3.96 3.62
C CYS A 242 8.68 5.26 3.97
N CYS A 243 9.33 5.85 2.98
CA CYS A 243 10.00 7.15 3.08
C CYS A 243 9.33 8.17 2.15
N GLY A 244 9.26 9.43 2.56
CA GLY A 244 8.64 10.50 1.77
C GLY A 244 9.44 10.95 0.54
N ASP A 245 10.65 10.41 0.34
CA ASP A 245 11.55 10.71 -0.78
C ASP A 245 11.45 9.71 -1.94
N CYS A 246 11.15 8.43 -1.65
CA CYS A 246 11.03 7.38 -2.67
C CYS A 246 9.62 6.80 -2.79
N CYS A 247 8.86 6.69 -1.68
CA CYS A 247 7.56 6.03 -1.71
C CYS A 247 6.56 6.89 -2.47
N GLN A 248 6.14 6.43 -3.65
CA GLN A 248 5.19 7.16 -4.48
C GLN A 248 3.85 7.41 -3.78
N VAL A 249 3.42 6.52 -2.88
CA VAL A 249 2.23 6.76 -2.04
C VAL A 249 2.43 8.00 -1.14
N LEU A 250 3.55 8.07 -0.43
CA LEU A 250 3.83 9.19 0.47
C LEU A 250 4.15 10.49 -0.28
N ILE A 251 4.82 10.42 -1.43
CA ILE A 251 5.07 11.59 -2.28
C ILE A 251 3.75 12.21 -2.74
N ASN A 252 2.82 11.39 -3.26
CA ASN A 252 1.51 11.87 -3.69
C ASN A 252 0.68 12.38 -2.50
N LEU A 253 0.71 11.67 -1.37
CA LEU A 253 0.05 12.10 -0.15
C LEU A 253 0.56 13.47 0.31
N LYS A 254 1.88 13.68 0.35
CA LYS A 254 2.51 14.95 0.76
C LYS A 254 2.08 16.15 -0.09
N ARG A 255 1.78 15.93 -1.38
CA ARG A 255 1.29 16.95 -2.32
C ARG A 255 -0.18 17.33 -2.07
N HIS A 256 -0.95 16.48 -1.41
CA HIS A 256 -2.34 16.80 -1.06
C HIS A 256 -2.38 17.97 -0.07
N PRO A 257 -3.35 18.91 -0.18
CA PRO A 257 -3.48 20.03 0.76
C PRO A 257 -3.86 19.59 2.19
N SER A 258 -4.44 18.39 2.33
CA SER A 258 -4.88 17.81 3.59
C SER A 258 -4.62 16.30 3.62
N PRO A 259 -3.37 15.82 3.74
CA PRO A 259 -3.08 14.39 3.72
C PRO A 259 -3.69 13.63 4.91
N ALA A 260 -3.95 14.30 6.04
CA ALA A 260 -4.54 13.66 7.21
C ALA A 260 -5.94 13.06 6.93
N SER A 261 -6.70 13.62 5.98
CA SER A 261 -8.01 13.11 5.58
C SER A 261 -7.95 11.91 4.62
N MET A 262 -6.75 11.58 4.12
CA MET A 262 -6.54 10.52 3.13
C MET A 262 -5.99 9.24 3.75
N VAL A 263 -5.58 9.30 5.02
CA VAL A 263 -5.02 8.16 5.76
C VAL A 263 -5.98 7.68 6.84
N SER A 264 -6.01 6.37 7.04
CA SER A 264 -6.64 5.79 8.22
C SER A 264 -5.62 5.83 9.35
N SER A 265 -5.73 6.82 10.25
CA SER A 265 -4.95 6.90 11.48
C SER A 265 -5.78 7.55 12.58
N SER A 266 -5.88 6.86 13.71
CA SER A 266 -6.59 7.31 14.91
C SER A 266 -5.82 8.34 15.72
N PHE A 267 -4.61 8.72 15.29
CA PHE A 267 -3.71 9.57 16.06
C PHE A 267 -3.34 10.85 15.33
N VAL A 268 -3.07 11.88 16.11
CA VAL A 268 -2.51 13.17 15.69
C VAL A 268 -1.40 13.54 16.67
N ALA A 269 -0.36 14.22 16.20
CA ALA A 269 0.65 14.74 17.11
C ALA A 269 0.08 15.89 17.95
N ALA A 270 0.70 16.16 19.09
CA ALA A 270 0.46 17.35 19.89
C ALA A 270 1.79 17.94 20.35
N THR A 271 1.83 19.27 20.45
CA THR A 271 3.03 20.03 20.80
C THR A 271 2.88 20.65 22.18
N ASP A 272 3.94 20.59 22.98
CA ASP A 272 4.11 21.38 24.19
C ASP A 272 5.15 22.47 23.95
N ARG A 273 4.72 23.72 23.99
CA ARG A 273 5.59 24.87 23.72
C ARG A 273 6.58 25.12 24.85
N GLU A 274 6.23 24.81 26.10
CA GLU A 274 7.06 25.12 27.26
C GLU A 274 8.27 24.19 27.34
N SER A 275 8.09 22.91 27.00
CA SER A 275 9.18 21.92 26.94
C SER A 275 9.98 21.99 25.64
N CYS A 276 9.59 22.82 24.67
CA CYS A 276 10.26 22.87 23.37
C CYS A 276 11.57 23.67 23.46
N ILE A 277 12.67 23.05 23.04
CA ILE A 277 14.00 23.68 23.00
C ILE A 277 14.39 24.22 21.62
N GLY A 278 13.47 24.19 20.64
CA GLY A 278 13.71 24.74 19.30
C GLY A 278 14.80 24.06 18.47
N CYS A 279 15.11 22.78 18.71
CA CYS A 279 16.18 22.05 18.01
C CYS A 279 15.83 21.56 16.59
N GLU A 280 14.58 21.72 16.15
CA GLU A 280 14.08 21.42 14.79
C GLU A 280 14.18 19.96 14.30
N THR A 281 14.75 19.02 15.07
CA THR A 281 14.89 17.60 14.68
C THR A 281 13.56 16.95 14.26
N CYS A 282 12.46 17.31 14.93
CA CYS A 282 11.13 16.82 14.61
C CYS A 282 10.62 17.28 13.23
N ILE A 283 11.04 18.46 12.77
CA ILE A 283 10.69 19.03 11.46
C ILE A 283 11.36 18.21 10.36
N GLU A 284 12.68 17.96 10.48
CA GLU A 284 13.43 17.11 9.54
C GLU A 284 12.86 15.70 9.46
N ARG A 285 12.40 15.18 10.59
CA ARG A 285 11.82 13.83 10.68
C ARG A 285 10.43 13.72 10.02
N CYS A 286 9.69 14.82 9.94
CA CYS A 286 8.30 14.81 9.49
C CYS A 286 8.20 14.59 7.97
N GLN A 287 7.81 13.38 7.56
CA GLN A 287 7.68 13.04 6.14
C GLN A 287 6.59 13.85 5.41
N MET A 288 5.63 14.41 6.15
CA MET A 288 4.52 15.19 5.60
C MET A 288 4.77 16.71 5.66
N GLY A 289 5.85 17.19 6.27
CA GLY A 289 6.05 18.63 6.50
C GLY A 289 4.88 19.25 7.27
N ALA A 290 4.47 18.60 8.36
CA ALA A 290 3.36 19.05 9.20
C ALA A 290 3.81 19.94 10.37
N LEU A 291 5.12 20.11 10.57
CA LEU A 291 5.71 20.84 11.68
C LEU A 291 6.50 22.04 11.15
N SER A 292 6.41 23.17 11.83
CA SER A 292 7.16 24.40 11.55
C SER A 292 7.51 25.13 12.85
N MET A 293 8.48 26.05 12.81
CA MET A 293 8.81 26.92 13.95
C MET A 293 7.93 28.16 13.97
N VAL A 294 7.31 28.44 15.13
CA VAL A 294 6.50 29.63 15.38
C VAL A 294 6.81 30.17 16.78
N ASP A 295 7.38 31.38 16.83
CA ASP A 295 7.80 32.07 18.06
C ASP A 295 8.69 31.20 18.96
N GLY A 296 9.74 30.61 18.37
CA GLY A 296 10.75 29.83 19.10
C GLY A 296 10.33 28.40 19.50
N ALA A 297 9.10 27.98 19.22
CA ALA A 297 8.62 26.63 19.50
C ALA A 297 8.00 25.98 18.26
N VAL A 298 7.98 24.64 18.25
CA VAL A 298 7.35 23.88 17.18
C VAL A 298 5.82 24.06 17.20
N SER A 299 5.23 24.23 16.02
CA SER A 299 3.80 24.28 15.77
C SER A 299 3.40 23.17 14.80
N LEU A 300 2.18 22.65 14.95
CA LEU A 300 1.64 21.57 14.14
C LEU A 300 0.51 22.05 13.23
N GLU A 301 0.60 21.71 11.95
CA GLU A 301 -0.51 21.80 11.00
C GLU A 301 -1.26 20.45 10.96
N GLU A 302 -2.34 20.33 11.73
CA GLU A 302 -3.04 19.07 11.97
C GLU A 302 -3.53 18.37 10.67
N LYS A 303 -4.03 19.14 9.70
CA LYS A 303 -4.47 18.60 8.40
C LYS A 303 -3.34 17.91 7.60
N ARG A 304 -2.07 18.17 7.96
CA ARG A 304 -0.90 17.51 7.38
C ARG A 304 -0.42 16.31 8.19
N CYS A 305 -0.86 16.16 9.44
CA CYS A 305 -0.40 15.12 10.34
C CYS A 305 -1.07 13.77 10.04
N ILE A 306 -0.28 12.78 9.63
CA ILE A 306 -0.76 11.41 9.37
C ILE A 306 -0.68 10.49 10.60
N GLY A 307 -0.29 11.03 11.77
CA GLY A 307 -0.26 10.28 13.03
C GLY A 307 0.83 9.20 13.12
N CYS A 308 1.95 9.33 12.39
CA CYS A 308 3.02 8.32 12.37
C CYS A 308 3.91 8.30 13.63
N GLY A 309 3.91 9.36 14.44
CA GLY A 309 4.68 9.42 15.69
C GLY A 309 6.20 9.56 15.55
N LEU A 310 6.75 9.61 14.33
CA LEU A 310 8.21 9.75 14.12
C LEU A 310 8.79 11.01 14.78
N CYS A 311 8.03 12.11 14.82
CA CYS A 311 8.44 13.35 15.48
C CYS A 311 8.51 13.19 17.01
N VAL A 312 7.64 12.38 17.59
CA VAL A 312 7.58 12.10 19.03
C VAL A 312 8.79 11.26 19.44
N SER A 313 9.08 10.17 18.70
CA SER A 313 10.18 9.27 19.08
C SER A 313 11.57 9.87 18.93
N THR A 314 11.71 10.97 18.19
CA THR A 314 13.00 11.67 18.00
C THR A 314 13.14 12.95 18.84
N CYS A 315 12.11 13.40 19.56
CA CYS A 315 12.14 14.68 20.27
C CYS A 315 12.94 14.55 21.57
N PRO A 316 14.12 15.20 21.70
CA PRO A 316 14.98 15.01 22.87
C PRO A 316 14.43 15.68 24.14
N SER A 317 13.59 16.71 24.00
CA SER A 317 13.00 17.44 25.13
C SER A 317 11.62 16.91 25.55
N GLY A 318 11.07 15.93 24.85
CA GLY A 318 9.72 15.41 25.13
C GLY A 318 8.59 16.38 24.79
N ALA A 319 8.85 17.45 24.04
CA ALA A 319 7.87 18.48 23.65
C ALA A 319 6.78 18.00 22.67
N LEU A 320 6.78 16.74 22.27
CA LEU A 320 5.85 16.16 21.32
C LEU A 320 5.22 14.90 21.91
N SER A 321 3.92 14.73 21.71
CA SER A 321 3.18 13.52 22.08
C SER A 321 2.21 13.12 20.97
N LEU A 322 1.62 11.93 21.07
CA LEU A 322 0.47 11.56 20.26
C LEU A 322 -0.81 11.72 21.07
N LYS A 323 -1.87 12.17 20.41
CA LYS A 323 -3.23 12.18 20.94
C LYS A 323 -4.13 11.35 20.06
N ARG A 324 -5.05 10.62 20.69
CA ARG A 324 -6.11 9.90 20.00
C ARG A 324 -7.14 10.92 19.51
N LYS A 325 -7.51 10.85 18.23
CA LYS A 325 -8.55 11.69 17.63
C LYS A 325 -9.92 11.37 18.26
N PRO A 326 -10.88 12.31 18.24
CA PRO A 326 -12.27 12.01 18.58
C PRO A 326 -12.82 10.85 17.74
N GLN A 327 -13.72 10.04 18.30
CA GLN A 327 -14.24 8.83 17.61
C GLN A 327 -14.87 9.15 16.24
N GLN A 328 -15.50 10.33 16.09
CA GLN A 328 -16.13 10.76 14.85
C GLN A 328 -15.12 11.05 13.72
N GLU A 329 -13.86 11.29 14.07
CA GLU A 329 -12.77 11.55 13.12
C GLU A 329 -11.94 10.29 12.81
N GLN A 330 -12.24 9.17 13.49
CA GLN A 330 -11.54 7.91 13.28
C GLN A 330 -12.18 7.13 12.13
N MET A 331 -11.39 6.75 11.13
CA MET A 331 -11.83 5.83 10.10
C MET A 331 -11.90 4.40 10.67
N GLN A 332 -13.02 3.72 10.43
CA GLN A 332 -13.16 2.32 10.84
C GLN A 332 -12.15 1.44 10.10
N VAL A 333 -11.31 0.73 10.84
CA VAL A 333 -10.38 -0.25 10.28
C VAL A 333 -11.14 -1.56 10.00
N PRO A 334 -11.18 -2.05 8.75
CA PRO A 334 -11.84 -3.32 8.40
C PRO A 334 -11.27 -4.49 9.20
N LYS A 335 -12.07 -5.50 9.53
CA LYS A 335 -11.60 -6.65 10.34
C LYS A 335 -10.56 -7.46 9.59
N ASN A 336 -10.80 -7.73 8.30
CA ASN A 336 -9.94 -8.56 7.47
C ASN A 336 -9.73 -7.99 6.05
N PRO A 337 -8.77 -8.51 5.27
CA PRO A 337 -8.49 -8.02 3.92
C PRO A 337 -9.68 -8.06 2.96
N MET A 338 -10.58 -9.04 3.09
CA MET A 338 -11.76 -9.16 2.23
C MET A 338 -12.78 -8.05 2.50
N GLU A 339 -12.99 -7.71 3.77
CA GLU A 339 -13.82 -6.57 4.15
C GLU A 339 -13.20 -5.24 3.65
N ALA A 340 -11.87 -5.09 3.76
CA ALA A 340 -11.16 -3.92 3.24
C ALA A 340 -11.36 -3.76 1.72
N LEU A 341 -11.26 -4.85 0.96
CA LEU A 341 -11.53 -4.83 -0.49
C LEU A 341 -12.98 -4.48 -0.80
N ALA A 342 -13.94 -5.03 -0.06
CA ALA A 342 -15.36 -4.74 -0.25
C ALA A 342 -15.71 -3.28 0.06
N MET A 343 -15.14 -2.71 1.13
CA MET A 343 -15.33 -1.29 1.47
C MET A 343 -14.76 -0.37 0.37
N ARG A 344 -13.57 -0.69 -0.15
CA ARG A 344 -12.98 0.06 -1.28
C ARG A 344 -13.81 -0.04 -2.54
N ALA A 345 -14.31 -1.22 -2.89
CA ALA A 345 -15.20 -1.41 -4.04
C ALA A 345 -16.41 -0.46 -3.96
N LYS A 346 -17.10 -0.45 -2.81
CA LYS A 346 -18.25 0.43 -2.57
C LYS A 346 -17.89 1.92 -2.67
N ALA A 347 -16.76 2.34 -2.08
CA ALA A 347 -16.33 3.73 -2.16
C ALA A 347 -16.01 4.16 -3.60
N ARG A 348 -15.42 3.26 -4.38
CA ARG A 348 -15.10 3.48 -5.80
C ARG A 348 -16.37 3.57 -6.65
N GLU A 349 -17.33 2.68 -6.43
CA GLU A 349 -18.65 2.72 -7.09
C GLU A 349 -19.39 4.03 -6.81
N ALA A 350 -19.45 4.45 -5.54
CA ALA A 350 -20.08 5.71 -5.14
C ALA A 350 -19.41 6.93 -5.79
N ALA A 351 -18.08 6.93 -5.88
CA ALA A 351 -17.34 8.01 -6.54
C ALA A 351 -17.62 8.08 -8.05
N LYS A 352 -17.69 6.93 -8.74
CA LYS A 352 -18.01 6.86 -10.18
C LYS A 352 -19.45 7.33 -10.44
N ALA A 353 -20.41 6.94 -9.59
CA ALA A 353 -21.79 7.43 -9.67
C ALA A 353 -21.88 8.95 -9.50
N GLY A 354 -21.24 9.50 -8.47
CA GLY A 354 -21.25 10.95 -8.23
C GLY A 354 -20.56 11.79 -9.33
N LEU A 355 -19.56 11.24 -10.03
CA LEU A 355 -18.95 11.88 -11.19
C LEU A 355 -19.91 11.89 -12.39
N LYS A 356 -20.58 10.76 -12.65
CA LYS A 356 -21.58 10.64 -13.71
C LYS A 356 -22.70 11.67 -13.53
N ASP A 357 -23.25 11.79 -12.33
CA ASP A 357 -24.29 12.78 -12.00
C ASP A 357 -23.82 14.23 -12.21
N LYS A 358 -22.54 14.54 -11.99
CA LYS A 358 -21.98 15.87 -12.25
C LYS A 358 -21.83 16.15 -13.75
N LEU A 359 -21.34 15.18 -14.51
CA LEU A 359 -21.17 15.28 -15.97
C LEU A 359 -22.53 15.42 -16.67
N GLU A 360 -23.54 14.66 -16.24
CA GLU A 360 -24.91 14.75 -16.77
C GLU A 360 -25.53 16.12 -16.50
N ARG A 361 -25.36 16.67 -15.28
CA ARG A 361 -25.81 18.04 -14.97
C ARG A 361 -25.10 19.12 -15.78
N HIS A 362 -23.79 18.99 -16.00
CA HIS A 362 -23.03 19.94 -16.80
C HIS A 362 -23.33 19.84 -18.31
N SER A 363 -23.77 18.68 -18.81
CA SER A 363 -24.13 18.49 -20.22
C SER A 363 -25.58 18.89 -20.52
N ALA A 364 -26.39 19.11 -19.49
CA ALA A 364 -27.78 19.57 -19.56
C ALA A 364 -27.92 21.11 -19.38
N MET A 365 -26.81 21.81 -19.16
CA MET A 365 -26.69 23.27 -19.18
C MET A 365 -26.03 23.69 -20.50
#